data_AF-A0A9Q3Q2Z6-F1
#
_entry.id   AF-A0A9Q3Q2Z6-F1
#
_cell.length_a   1.000
_cell.length_b   1.000
_cell.length_c   1.000
_cell.angle_alpha   90.00
_cell.angle_beta   90.00
_cell.angle_gamma   90.00
#
_symmetry.space_group_name_H-M   'P 1'
#
loop_
_entity.id
_entity.type
_entity.pdbx_description
1 polymer ?
#
loop_
_entity_poly.entity_id
_entity_poly.type
_entity_poly.pdbx_seq_one_letter_code
_entity_poly.pdbx_strand_id
1 'polypeptide(L)'
;MKAPQCFDGIQPFKVRSFLQSRQLISHNELANFSHDRQKQDPNYILNSWKLFESQLYTLFWDPIEVRKAEAELDFLRMKEDGHVSLYIADFRSLVSRIGDWGERALIHHFRKGFPSRILDQLASHHSRIDSLQDLMDITLDLDTRSHERQNENSHHQEPKEEASKSNSSHPQSSSSSSQKKKKNFQKTEKPHSSLLNKGFKLMNYEKERRIKDGLCTYCGGKHSLESCFKRPQNKLTQPSGKFPSQGKA
;
A
#
# COMPACT_ATOMS: atom_id res chain seq x y z
N MET A 1 -1.39 22.74 38.84
CA MET A 1 -1.69 21.45 38.19
C MET A 1 -2.98 21.63 37.38
N LYS A 2 -2.98 21.24 36.10
CA LYS A 2 -4.14 21.43 35.20
C LYS A 2 -5.23 20.45 35.63
N ALA A 3 -6.47 20.92 35.79
CA ALA A 3 -7.59 20.08 36.21
C ALA A 3 -7.77 18.90 35.23
N PRO A 4 -8.01 17.67 35.73
CA PRO A 4 -8.25 16.52 34.86
C PRO A 4 -9.49 16.78 34.00
N GLN A 5 -9.42 16.46 32.71
CA GLN A 5 -10.53 16.64 31.78
C GLN A 5 -11.74 15.83 32.27
N CYS A 6 -12.90 16.48 32.38
CA CYS A 6 -14.16 15.81 32.64
C CYS A 6 -14.45 14.84 31.49
N PHE A 7 -14.80 13.60 31.84
CA PHE A 7 -15.20 12.59 30.86
C PHE A 7 -16.70 12.75 30.60
N ASP A 8 -17.04 13.29 29.44
CA ASP A 8 -18.42 13.66 29.10
C ASP A 8 -19.33 12.45 28.74
N GLY A 9 -18.84 11.21 28.84
CA GLY A 9 -19.64 10.00 28.56
C GLY A 9 -19.92 9.71 27.08
N ILE A 10 -19.60 10.65 26.17
CA ILE A 10 -19.97 10.58 24.75
C ILE A 10 -18.96 9.76 23.90
N GLN A 11 -17.73 9.57 24.38
CA GLN A 11 -16.64 9.00 23.57
C GLN A 11 -15.97 7.81 24.27
N PRO A 12 -16.29 6.56 23.89
CA PRO A 12 -15.78 5.35 24.57
C PRO A 12 -14.26 5.23 24.55
N PHE A 13 -13.58 5.72 23.50
CA PHE A 13 -12.12 5.70 23.41
C PHE A 13 -11.40 6.59 24.45
N LYS A 14 -12.08 7.58 25.04
CA LYS A 14 -11.52 8.44 26.11
C LYS A 14 -11.62 7.82 27.50
N VAL A 15 -12.42 6.75 27.66
CA VAL A 15 -12.61 6.05 28.94
C VAL A 15 -11.29 5.53 29.46
N ARG A 16 -10.48 4.89 28.60
CA ARG A 16 -9.21 4.28 28.99
C ARG A 16 -8.21 5.29 29.55
N SER A 17 -8.04 6.44 28.90
CA SER A 17 -7.15 7.51 29.36
C SER A 17 -7.67 8.17 30.64
N PHE A 18 -9.00 8.32 30.77
CA PHE A 18 -9.62 8.82 32.00
C PHE A 18 -9.39 7.87 33.18
N LEU A 19 -9.59 6.57 32.99
CA LEU A 19 -9.36 5.55 34.03
C LEU A 19 -7.90 5.49 34.46
N GLN A 20 -6.95 5.54 33.51
CA GLN A 20 -5.52 5.61 33.83
C GLN A 20 -5.18 6.88 34.64
N SER A 21 -5.78 8.02 34.30
CA SER A 21 -5.57 9.27 35.05
C SER A 21 -6.14 9.20 36.47
N ARG A 22 -7.30 8.55 36.65
CA ARG A 22 -7.95 8.39 37.96
C ARG A 22 -7.26 7.36 38.84
N GLN A 23 -6.73 6.29 38.25
CA GLN A 23 -5.92 5.28 38.96
C GLN A 23 -4.63 5.90 39.54
N LEU A 24 -4.02 6.87 38.83
CA LEU A 24 -2.87 7.62 39.33
C LEU A 24 -3.23 8.60 40.46
N ILE A 25 -4.43 9.21 40.41
CA ILE A 25 -4.93 10.11 41.46
C ILE A 25 -5.32 9.31 42.72
N SER A 26 -6.01 8.19 42.57
CA SER A 26 -6.44 7.34 43.70
C SER A 26 -5.26 6.78 44.49
N HIS A 27 -4.14 6.49 43.81
CA HIS A 27 -2.93 6.00 44.47
C HIS A 27 -2.20 7.10 45.27
N ASN A 28 -2.41 8.38 44.93
CA ASN A 28 -1.80 9.54 45.61
C ASN A 28 -2.68 10.13 46.73
N GLU A 29 -4.02 9.98 46.65
CA GLU A 29 -4.97 10.56 47.61
C GLU A 29 -5.52 9.57 48.66
N LEU A 30 -4.83 8.45 48.89
CA LEU A 30 -5.24 7.42 49.87
C LEU A 30 -5.32 7.93 51.32
N ALA A 31 -4.71 9.08 51.66
CA ALA A 31 -4.75 9.65 53.00
C ALA A 31 -6.08 10.36 53.35
N ASN A 32 -6.81 10.88 52.34
CA ASN A 32 -7.96 11.76 52.58
C ASN A 32 -9.32 11.04 52.64
N PHE A 33 -9.39 9.77 52.26
CA PHE A 33 -10.64 8.98 52.22
C PHE A 33 -10.88 8.13 53.49
N SER A 34 -10.51 8.63 54.66
CA SER A 34 -10.73 7.88 55.91
C SER A 34 -12.18 7.96 56.43
N HIS A 35 -12.94 9.00 56.09
CA HIS A 35 -14.31 9.19 56.63
C HIS A 35 -15.43 8.56 55.77
N ASP A 36 -15.20 8.27 54.48
CA ASP A 36 -16.23 7.70 53.59
C ASP A 36 -16.38 6.18 53.68
N ARG A 37 -15.43 5.47 54.32
CA ARG A 37 -15.50 4.00 54.49
C ARG A 37 -16.61 3.53 55.44
N GLN A 38 -17.23 4.44 56.20
CA GLN A 38 -18.23 4.09 57.22
C GLN A 38 -19.68 4.14 56.72
N LYS A 39 -19.94 4.58 55.49
CA LYS A 39 -21.28 4.49 54.85
C LYS A 39 -21.26 3.37 53.81
N GLN A 40 -21.27 2.13 54.28
CA GLN A 40 -21.36 0.97 53.39
C GLN A 40 -22.81 0.78 52.95
N ASP A 41 -23.19 1.42 51.84
CA ASP A 41 -24.32 0.91 51.06
C ASP A 41 -23.89 -0.42 50.41
N PRO A 42 -24.62 -1.53 50.63
CA PRO A 42 -24.21 -2.87 50.20
C PRO A 42 -24.16 -3.05 48.66
N ASN A 43 -24.64 -2.06 47.89
CA ASN A 43 -24.70 -2.07 46.43
C ASN A 43 -23.70 -1.10 45.75
N TYR A 44 -22.71 -0.58 46.47
CA TYR A 44 -21.85 0.46 45.88
C TYR A 44 -20.77 -0.15 45.00
N ILE A 45 -20.94 -0.03 43.68
CA ILE A 45 -20.00 -0.42 42.62
C ILE A 45 -18.55 0.06 42.91
N LEU A 46 -18.38 1.15 43.65
CA LEU A 46 -17.08 1.74 43.99
C LEU A 46 -16.40 1.11 45.23
N ASN A 47 -17.04 0.18 45.93
CA ASN A 47 -16.44 -0.53 47.07
C ASN A 47 -15.46 -1.64 46.64
N SER A 48 -15.46 -2.03 45.36
CA SER A 48 -14.54 -3.01 44.81
C SER A 48 -14.11 -2.59 43.42
N TRP A 49 -12.79 -2.41 43.24
CA TRP A 49 -12.22 -2.11 41.92
C TRP A 49 -12.64 -3.13 40.86
N LYS A 50 -12.72 -4.42 41.22
CA LYS A 50 -13.15 -5.48 40.30
C LYS A 50 -14.62 -5.33 39.89
N LEU A 51 -15.50 -4.95 40.81
CA LEU A 51 -16.92 -4.71 40.50
C LEU A 51 -17.08 -3.46 39.63
N PHE A 52 -16.36 -2.39 39.96
CA PHE A 52 -16.30 -1.17 39.16
C PHE A 52 -15.83 -1.43 37.73
N GLU A 53 -14.73 -2.15 37.56
CA GLU A 53 -14.19 -2.53 36.26
C GLU A 53 -15.18 -3.40 35.47
N SER A 54 -15.82 -4.39 36.12
CA SER A 54 -16.83 -5.23 35.46
C SER A 54 -18.06 -4.46 34.98
N GLN A 55 -18.52 -3.48 35.76
CA GLN A 55 -19.65 -2.63 35.41
C GLN A 55 -19.29 -1.67 34.29
N LEU A 56 -18.06 -1.13 34.29
CA LEU A 56 -17.56 -0.31 33.19
C LEU A 56 -17.47 -1.08 31.87
N TYR A 57 -16.95 -2.30 31.89
CA TYR A 57 -16.99 -3.16 30.70
C TYR A 57 -18.45 -3.42 30.30
N THR A 58 -19.33 -3.77 31.22
CA THR A 58 -20.74 -4.04 30.88
C THR A 58 -21.45 -2.83 30.23
N LEU A 59 -21.16 -1.61 30.69
CA LEU A 59 -21.84 -0.39 30.23
C LEU A 59 -21.22 0.24 28.98
N PHE A 60 -19.90 0.12 28.79
CA PHE A 60 -19.17 0.85 27.75
C PHE A 60 -18.42 -0.05 26.76
N TRP A 61 -18.35 -1.35 27.00
CA TRP A 61 -17.77 -2.28 26.04
C TRP A 61 -18.76 -2.54 24.92
N ASP A 62 -18.33 -2.29 23.68
CA ASP A 62 -19.07 -2.69 22.48
C ASP A 62 -18.41 -3.93 21.85
N PRO A 63 -18.98 -5.14 22.03
CA PRO A 63 -18.49 -6.35 21.39
C PRO A 63 -18.46 -6.28 19.86
N ILE A 64 -19.29 -5.43 19.25
CA ILE A 64 -19.35 -5.26 17.79
C ILE A 64 -18.12 -4.49 17.31
N GLU A 65 -17.68 -3.46 18.05
CA GLU A 65 -16.47 -2.70 17.72
C GLU A 65 -15.23 -3.58 17.77
N VAL A 66 -15.13 -4.44 18.78
CA VAL A 66 -14.04 -5.41 18.93
C VAL A 66 -14.03 -6.38 17.75
N ARG A 67 -15.17 -7.02 17.46
CA ARG A 67 -15.29 -7.96 16.34
C ARG A 67 -14.99 -7.31 15.00
N LYS A 68 -15.36 -6.04 14.83
CA LYS A 68 -15.00 -5.25 13.64
C LYS A 68 -13.50 -5.00 13.58
N ALA A 69 -12.86 -4.61 14.68
CA ALA A 69 -11.42 -4.42 14.75
C ALA A 69 -10.65 -5.72 14.47
N GLU A 70 -11.13 -6.86 14.97
CA GLU A 70 -10.58 -8.19 14.67
C GLU A 70 -10.66 -8.51 13.17
N ALA A 71 -11.83 -8.28 12.55
CA ALA A 71 -12.00 -8.46 11.11
C ALA A 71 -11.08 -7.52 10.31
N GLU A 72 -11.01 -6.24 10.68
CA GLU A 72 -10.09 -5.27 10.06
C GLU A 72 -8.63 -5.72 10.19
N LEU A 73 -8.23 -6.26 11.34
CA LEU A 73 -6.89 -6.78 11.58
C LEU A 73 -6.58 -7.99 10.69
N ASP A 74 -7.56 -8.86 10.49
CA ASP A 74 -7.43 -10.05 9.64
C ASP A 74 -7.20 -9.71 8.16
N PHE A 75 -7.82 -8.63 7.70
CA PHE A 75 -7.68 -8.09 6.35
C PHE A 75 -6.59 -7.01 6.22
N LEU A 76 -5.94 -6.61 7.30
CA LEU A 76 -4.88 -5.60 7.27
C LEU A 76 -3.69 -6.12 6.47
N ARG A 77 -3.42 -5.49 5.33
CA ARG A 77 -2.29 -5.83 4.44
C ARG A 77 -1.52 -4.56 4.10
N MET A 78 -0.20 -4.67 4.14
CA MET A 78 0.67 -3.61 3.65
C MET A 78 0.72 -3.64 2.11
N LYS A 79 0.75 -2.46 1.49
CA LYS A 79 0.91 -2.34 0.03
C LYS A 79 2.35 -2.71 -0.38
N GLU A 80 2.51 -3.19 -1.61
CA GLU A 80 3.83 -3.61 -2.15
C GLU A 80 4.87 -2.48 -2.16
N ASP A 81 4.44 -1.25 -2.47
CA ASP A 81 5.29 -0.06 -2.50
C ASP A 81 5.08 0.84 -1.26
N GLY A 82 4.39 0.33 -0.24
CA GLY A 82 4.06 1.06 0.98
C GLY A 82 5.12 0.90 2.07
N HIS A 83 5.18 1.89 2.97
CA HIS A 83 6.09 1.88 4.11
C HIS A 83 5.56 1.06 5.28
N VAL A 84 6.46 0.35 5.96
CA VAL A 84 6.16 -0.45 7.16
C VAL A 84 5.68 0.45 8.31
N SER A 85 6.16 1.69 8.42
CA SER A 85 5.76 2.63 9.47
C SER A 85 4.25 2.91 9.49
N LEU A 86 3.64 3.07 8.32
CA LEU A 86 2.19 3.29 8.17
C LEU A 86 1.42 2.03 8.58
N TYR A 87 1.88 0.86 8.14
CA TYR A 87 1.29 -0.42 8.51
C TYR A 87 1.35 -0.67 10.03
N ILE A 88 2.48 -0.36 10.68
CA ILE A 88 2.64 -0.46 12.14
C ILE A 88 1.63 0.45 12.85
N ALA A 89 1.42 1.67 12.37
CA ALA A 89 0.46 2.60 12.96
C ALA A 89 -0.97 2.05 12.90
N ASP A 90 -1.39 1.57 11.73
CA ASP A 90 -2.72 0.96 11.54
C ASP A 90 -2.88 -0.30 12.40
N PHE A 91 -1.86 -1.16 12.44
CA PHE A 91 -1.85 -2.36 13.26
C PHE A 91 -1.99 -2.04 14.76
N ARG A 92 -1.17 -1.11 15.28
CA ARG A 92 -1.24 -0.70 16.70
C ARG A 92 -2.58 -0.07 17.05
N SER A 93 -3.17 0.70 16.14
CA SER A 93 -4.51 1.28 16.29
C SER A 93 -5.56 0.18 16.49
N LEU A 94 -5.55 -0.87 15.66
CA LEU A 94 -6.49 -1.99 15.76
C LEU A 94 -6.26 -2.82 17.03
N VAL A 95 -5.00 -3.16 17.33
CA VAL A 95 -4.65 -3.93 18.53
C VAL A 95 -5.08 -3.22 19.81
N SER A 96 -5.03 -1.88 19.84
CA SER A 96 -5.46 -1.09 20.99
C SER A 96 -6.95 -1.24 21.32
N ARG A 97 -7.78 -1.61 20.33
CA ARG A 97 -9.23 -1.82 20.46
C ARG A 97 -9.59 -3.25 20.88
N ILE A 98 -8.74 -4.23 20.54
CA ILE A 98 -8.98 -5.65 20.77
C ILE A 98 -8.60 -6.04 22.21
N GLY A 99 -7.44 -5.59 22.70
CA GLY A 99 -7.07 -5.62 24.14
C GLY A 99 -6.72 -6.98 24.76
N ASP A 100 -7.27 -8.10 24.28
CA ASP A 100 -7.18 -9.43 24.91
C ASP A 100 -6.29 -10.45 24.16
N TRP A 101 -5.65 -10.05 23.06
CA TRP A 101 -4.82 -10.95 22.26
C TRP A 101 -3.42 -11.16 22.83
N GLY A 102 -2.98 -12.42 22.82
CA GLY A 102 -1.61 -12.79 23.21
C GLY A 102 -0.56 -12.38 22.16
N GLU A 103 0.66 -12.10 22.62
CA GLU A 103 1.77 -11.61 21.77
C GLU A 103 2.07 -12.54 20.59
N ARG A 104 2.02 -13.86 20.78
CA ARG A 104 2.24 -14.85 19.71
C ARG A 104 1.17 -14.77 18.61
N ALA A 105 -0.08 -14.48 18.97
CA ALA A 105 -1.16 -14.28 18.00
C ALA A 105 -0.97 -12.97 17.23
N LEU A 106 -0.57 -11.91 17.93
CA LEU A 106 -0.24 -10.62 17.33
C LEU A 106 0.91 -10.73 16.33
N ILE A 107 1.99 -11.43 16.68
CA ILE A 107 3.12 -11.71 15.79
C ILE A 107 2.65 -12.43 14.51
N HIS A 108 1.79 -13.44 14.66
CA HIS A 108 1.25 -14.17 13.52
C HIS A 108 0.45 -13.25 12.57
N HIS A 109 -0.43 -12.42 13.11
CA HIS A 109 -1.25 -11.50 12.31
C HIS A 109 -0.42 -10.39 11.67
N PHE A 110 0.57 -9.89 12.38
CA PHE A 110 1.53 -8.92 11.86
C PHE A 110 2.31 -9.49 10.66
N ARG A 111 2.80 -10.73 10.77
CA ARG A 111 3.50 -11.41 9.66
C ARG A 111 2.60 -11.69 8.46
N LYS A 112 1.34 -12.08 8.68
CA LYS A 112 0.33 -12.31 7.63
C LYS A 112 0.08 -11.05 6.78
N GLY A 113 0.32 -9.88 7.35
CA GLY A 113 0.12 -8.58 6.72
C GLY A 113 1.17 -8.16 5.70
N PHE A 114 2.34 -8.78 5.71
CA PHE A 114 3.49 -8.31 4.94
C PHE A 114 3.50 -8.77 3.47
N PRO A 115 4.04 -7.94 2.57
CA PRO A 115 4.31 -8.35 1.19
C PRO A 115 5.50 -9.29 1.14
N SER A 116 5.57 -10.05 0.03
CA SER A 116 6.65 -11.02 -0.22
C SER A 116 8.04 -10.44 -0.04
N ARG A 117 8.30 -9.19 -0.50
CA ARG A 117 9.62 -8.56 -0.39
C ARG A 117 10.13 -8.51 1.06
N ILE A 118 9.25 -8.17 2.01
CA ILE A 118 9.63 -8.00 3.42
C ILE A 118 9.76 -9.39 4.07
N LEU A 119 8.89 -10.34 3.70
CA LEU A 119 8.97 -11.72 4.17
C LEU A 119 10.27 -12.40 3.75
N ASP A 120 10.72 -12.19 2.51
CA ASP A 120 11.99 -12.73 2.00
C ASP A 120 13.21 -12.13 2.73
N GLN A 121 13.16 -10.82 3.00
CA GLN A 121 14.20 -10.14 3.78
C GLN A 121 14.21 -10.61 5.24
N LEU A 122 13.03 -10.81 5.85
CA LEU A 122 12.90 -11.38 7.18
C LEU A 122 13.41 -12.83 7.25
N ALA A 123 13.16 -13.63 6.22
CA ALA A 123 13.68 -15.00 6.14
C ALA A 123 15.21 -15.05 6.05
N SER A 124 15.81 -14.03 5.43
CA SER A 124 17.27 -13.87 5.33
C SER A 124 17.89 -13.28 6.60
N HIS A 125 17.08 -12.71 7.50
CA HIS A 125 17.55 -12.09 8.73
C HIS A 125 17.85 -13.15 9.79
N HIS A 126 19.08 -13.16 10.30
CA HIS A 126 19.55 -14.20 11.23
C HIS A 126 19.30 -13.88 12.72
N SER A 127 18.67 -12.75 13.05
CA SER A 127 18.37 -12.44 14.44
C SER A 127 17.20 -13.27 14.96
N ARG A 128 17.28 -13.59 16.25
CA ARG A 128 16.14 -14.11 16.99
C ARG A 128 15.10 -13.00 17.17
N ILE A 129 13.83 -13.34 17.01
CA ILE A 129 12.69 -12.44 17.17
C ILE A 129 11.86 -13.02 18.31
N ASP A 130 12.03 -12.46 19.51
CA ASP A 130 11.38 -12.95 20.72
C ASP A 130 10.15 -12.11 21.10
N SER A 131 10.17 -10.81 20.79
CA SER A 131 9.03 -9.92 21.00
C SER A 131 8.40 -9.42 19.71
N LEU A 132 7.11 -9.06 19.79
CA LEU A 132 6.42 -8.29 18.77
C LEU A 132 7.13 -6.96 18.49
N GLN A 133 7.69 -6.31 19.53
CA GLN A 133 8.39 -5.04 19.36
C GLN A 133 9.68 -5.22 18.55
N ASP A 134 10.47 -6.26 18.84
CA ASP A 134 11.65 -6.61 18.06
C ASP A 134 11.31 -6.85 16.60
N LEU A 135 10.19 -7.54 16.33
CA LEU A 135 9.70 -7.77 14.98
C LEU A 135 9.38 -6.44 14.27
N MET A 136 8.69 -5.52 14.93
CA MET A 136 8.38 -4.20 14.37
C MET A 136 9.66 -3.43 14.02
N ASP A 137 10.63 -3.41 14.94
CA ASP A 137 11.87 -2.64 14.77
C ASP A 137 12.74 -3.22 13.64
N ILE A 138 12.88 -4.55 13.56
CA ILE A 138 13.59 -5.22 12.46
C ILE A 138 12.91 -4.94 11.12
N THR A 139 11.58 -5.04 11.06
CA THR A 139 10.86 -4.78 9.80
C THR A 139 10.99 -3.35 9.33
N LEU A 140 11.03 -2.39 10.26
CA LEU A 140 11.21 -0.97 9.95
C LEU A 140 12.61 -0.68 9.39
N ASP A 141 13.65 -1.29 9.97
CA ASP A 141 15.03 -1.17 9.47
C ASP A 141 15.19 -1.79 8.07
N LEU A 142 14.60 -2.97 7.84
CA LEU A 142 14.59 -3.61 6.53
C LEU A 142 13.88 -2.76 5.46
N ASP A 143 12.74 -2.17 5.82
CA ASP A 143 11.96 -1.31 4.93
C ASP A 143 12.73 -0.04 4.55
N THR A 144 13.33 0.63 5.53
CA THR A 144 14.15 1.84 5.35
C THR A 144 15.28 1.58 4.36
N ARG A 145 16.06 0.51 4.58
CA ARG A 145 17.15 0.11 3.68
C ARG A 145 16.67 -0.25 2.27
N SER A 146 15.50 -0.88 2.16
CA SER A 146 14.93 -1.24 0.87
C SER A 146 14.51 -0.02 0.06
N HIS A 147 13.91 0.99 0.72
CA HIS A 147 13.53 2.24 0.09
C HIS A 147 14.73 3.10 -0.30
N GLU A 148 15.77 3.18 0.54
CA GLU A 148 17.02 3.87 0.20
C GLU A 148 17.62 3.31 -1.09
N ARG A 149 17.76 1.99 -1.19
CA ARG A 149 18.26 1.32 -2.41
C ARG A 149 17.39 1.57 -3.63
N GLN A 150 16.06 1.58 -3.48
CA GLN A 150 15.15 1.89 -4.58
C GLN A 150 15.30 3.34 -5.07
N ASN A 151 15.52 4.28 -4.15
CA ASN A 151 15.74 5.69 -4.49
C ASN A 151 17.09 5.90 -5.21
N GLU A 152 18.16 5.26 -4.74
CA GLU A 152 19.47 5.26 -5.41
C GLU A 152 19.40 4.69 -6.84
N ASN A 153 18.72 3.55 -7.00
CA ASN A 153 18.58 2.91 -8.31
C ASN A 153 17.73 3.73 -9.29
N SER A 154 16.80 4.55 -8.77
CA SER A 154 16.05 5.51 -9.58
C SER A 154 16.94 6.68 -10.02
N HIS A 155 17.87 7.12 -9.17
CA HIS A 155 18.80 8.21 -9.46
C HIS A 155 19.95 7.82 -10.40
N HIS A 156 20.33 6.53 -10.43
CA HIS A 156 21.32 5.99 -11.39
C HIS A 156 20.73 5.66 -12.78
N GLN A 157 19.43 5.88 -13.02
CA GLN A 157 18.76 5.61 -14.30
C GLN A 157 18.44 6.87 -15.15
N GLU A 158 19.10 8.00 -14.88
CA GLU A 158 19.05 9.23 -15.72
C GLU A 158 20.40 9.46 -16.45
N PRO A 159 20.40 10.14 -17.61
CA PRO A 159 20.34 9.56 -18.95
C PRO A 159 21.73 9.21 -19.50
N LYS A 160 21.78 8.19 -20.38
CA LYS A 160 22.90 8.04 -21.32
C LYS A 160 22.96 9.29 -22.20
N GLU A 161 23.85 10.21 -21.85
CA GLU A 161 24.32 11.26 -22.74
C GLU A 161 24.88 10.63 -24.01
N GLU A 162 24.51 11.26 -25.13
CA GLU A 162 24.84 10.87 -26.49
C GLU A 162 26.37 10.95 -26.70
N ALA A 163 27.06 9.82 -26.55
CA ALA A 163 28.40 9.66 -27.10
C ALA A 163 28.30 9.45 -28.62
N SER A 164 28.40 10.58 -29.32
CA SER A 164 29.05 10.81 -30.62
C SER A 164 29.48 9.59 -31.45
N LYS A 165 29.04 9.64 -32.72
CA LYS A 165 29.53 8.89 -33.89
C LYS A 165 31.04 8.64 -33.89
N SER A 166 31.44 7.39 -34.10
CA SER A 166 32.56 7.07 -34.99
C SER A 166 32.33 5.72 -35.68
N ASN A 167 32.44 5.76 -37.01
CA ASN A 167 32.47 4.58 -37.87
C ASN A 167 33.81 3.85 -37.65
N SER A 168 33.81 2.51 -37.63
CA SER A 168 34.63 1.68 -38.54
C SER A 168 34.72 0.22 -38.07
N SER A 169 34.52 -0.67 -39.06
CA SER A 169 35.13 -2.00 -39.26
C SER A 169 34.82 -3.19 -38.31
N HIS A 170 34.14 -4.18 -38.92
CA HIS A 170 34.18 -5.62 -38.67
C HIS A 170 35.59 -6.19 -38.35
N PRO A 171 35.70 -7.32 -37.61
CA PRO A 171 35.56 -8.65 -38.24
C PRO A 171 34.78 -9.71 -37.43
N GLN A 172 34.53 -10.84 -38.12
CA GLN A 172 33.67 -11.97 -37.79
C GLN A 172 34.28 -13.02 -36.83
N SER A 173 33.41 -13.99 -36.47
CA SER A 173 33.62 -15.36 -35.94
C SER A 173 33.47 -15.49 -34.41
N SER A 174 32.80 -16.49 -33.82
CA SER A 174 32.13 -17.71 -34.27
C SER A 174 31.15 -18.24 -33.19
N SER A 175 30.13 -18.99 -33.62
CA SER A 175 29.38 -20.10 -32.98
C SER A 175 29.14 -20.14 -31.45
N SER A 176 27.86 -20.23 -31.02
CA SER A 176 27.13 -21.49 -30.80
C SER A 176 25.82 -21.32 -30.00
N SER A 177 24.72 -21.78 -30.62
CA SER A 177 23.54 -22.50 -30.06
C SER A 177 23.07 -22.30 -28.60
N SER A 178 21.81 -21.86 -28.42
CA SER A 178 20.66 -22.68 -27.95
C SER A 178 19.60 -21.94 -27.11
N GLN A 179 18.43 -21.76 -27.75
CA GLN A 179 17.05 -22.04 -27.29
C GLN A 179 16.54 -21.67 -25.86
N LYS A 180 15.49 -20.79 -25.88
CA LYS A 180 14.13 -20.92 -25.25
C LYS A 180 14.05 -21.19 -23.73
N LYS A 181 13.34 -20.46 -22.86
CA LYS A 181 11.93 -19.95 -22.84
C LYS A 181 11.77 -19.13 -21.51
N LYS A 182 11.20 -17.91 -21.52
CA LYS A 182 9.87 -17.51 -20.95
C LYS A 182 9.61 -17.95 -19.48
N LYS A 183 9.16 -17.14 -18.52
CA LYS A 183 8.62 -15.75 -18.49
C LYS A 183 8.54 -15.29 -17.02
N ASN A 184 8.84 -14.03 -16.81
CA ASN A 184 8.55 -13.23 -15.62
C ASN A 184 7.12 -12.64 -15.69
N PHE A 185 6.42 -12.53 -14.55
CA PHE A 185 5.23 -11.69 -14.33
C PHE A 185 5.74 -10.31 -13.91
N GLN A 186 5.72 -9.31 -14.80
CA GLN A 186 4.81 -8.15 -14.78
C GLN A 186 4.71 -7.33 -13.49
N LYS A 187 5.54 -6.29 -13.40
CA LYS A 187 5.19 -4.91 -13.05
C LYS A 187 6.11 -4.07 -13.96
N THR A 188 5.66 -3.06 -14.70
CA THR A 188 5.35 -1.73 -14.17
C THR A 188 4.66 -0.85 -15.23
N GLU A 189 4.01 0.17 -14.70
CA GLU A 189 3.37 1.29 -15.37
C GLU A 189 4.29 2.08 -16.32
N LYS A 190 3.76 2.46 -17.49
CA LYS A 190 3.89 3.79 -18.13
C LYS A 190 2.62 4.01 -19.01
N PRO A 191 1.95 5.17 -18.96
CA PRO A 191 0.68 5.39 -19.66
C PRO A 191 0.81 5.38 -21.20
N HIS A 192 2.01 5.55 -21.75
CA HIS A 192 2.23 5.61 -23.19
C HIS A 192 2.66 4.27 -23.82
N SER A 193 3.25 3.34 -23.04
CA SER A 193 3.64 2.01 -23.54
C SER A 193 2.48 1.01 -23.58
N SER A 194 1.44 1.23 -22.76
CA SER A 194 0.23 0.39 -22.75
C SER A 194 -0.67 0.57 -23.99
N LEU A 195 -0.45 1.63 -24.77
CA LEU A 195 -1.18 1.92 -26.00
C LEU A 195 -0.58 1.26 -27.24
N LEU A 196 0.61 0.67 -27.11
CA LEU A 196 1.40 0.13 -28.22
C LEU A 196 1.57 -1.38 -28.05
N ASN A 197 1.29 -2.13 -29.11
CA ASN A 197 1.60 -3.54 -29.22
C ASN A 197 3.12 -3.78 -29.25
N LYS A 198 3.55 -5.03 -29.01
CA LYS A 198 4.95 -5.50 -29.11
C LYS A 198 5.69 -5.18 -30.43
N GLY A 199 4.97 -4.70 -31.45
CA GLY A 199 5.53 -4.19 -32.70
C GLY A 199 5.55 -2.66 -32.82
N PHE A 200 5.46 -1.90 -31.71
CA PHE A 200 5.39 -0.42 -31.67
C PHE A 200 4.24 0.18 -32.50
N LYS A 201 3.17 -0.60 -32.72
CA LYS A 201 1.95 -0.18 -33.41
C LYS A 201 0.85 0.06 -32.38
N LEU A 202 -0.02 1.04 -32.62
CA LEU A 202 -1.16 1.31 -31.75
C LEU A 202 -2.10 0.12 -31.61
N MET A 203 -2.56 -0.10 -30.37
CA MET A 203 -3.60 -1.05 -30.03
C MET A 203 -4.93 -0.69 -30.71
N ASN A 204 -5.73 -1.69 -31.08
CA ASN A 204 -7.00 -1.49 -31.78
C ASN A 204 -7.97 -0.61 -30.96
N TYR A 205 -8.06 -0.82 -29.65
CA TYR A 205 -8.95 -0.04 -28.78
C TYR A 205 -8.57 1.46 -28.75
N GLU A 206 -7.27 1.76 -28.70
CA GLU A 206 -6.79 3.14 -28.70
C GLU A 206 -6.97 3.79 -30.08
N LYS A 207 -6.85 3.01 -31.16
CA LYS A 207 -7.14 3.46 -32.52
C LYS A 207 -8.61 3.85 -32.68
N GLU A 208 -9.54 3.03 -32.18
CA GLU A 208 -10.99 3.29 -32.22
C GLU A 208 -11.36 4.52 -31.39
N ARG A 209 -10.78 4.67 -30.19
CA ARG A 209 -10.96 5.87 -29.38
C ARG A 209 -10.51 7.13 -30.15
N ARG A 210 -9.33 7.10 -30.76
CA ARG A 210 -8.83 8.25 -31.55
C ARG A 210 -9.74 8.58 -32.71
N ILE A 211 -10.32 7.59 -33.40
CA ILE A 211 -11.30 7.83 -34.46
C ILE A 211 -12.56 8.50 -33.90
N LYS A 212 -13.08 8.00 -32.77
CA LYS A 212 -14.27 8.55 -32.11
C LYS A 212 -14.07 9.99 -31.64
N ASP A 213 -12.88 10.29 -31.11
CA ASP A 213 -12.52 11.61 -30.58
C ASP A 213 -11.97 12.56 -31.67
N GLY A 214 -11.96 12.13 -32.94
CA GLY A 214 -11.48 12.95 -34.07
C GLY A 214 -9.98 13.25 -34.04
N LEU A 215 -9.19 12.39 -33.39
CA LEU A 215 -7.75 12.51 -33.23
C LEU A 215 -6.99 11.71 -34.30
N CYS A 216 -5.85 12.24 -34.72
CA CYS A 216 -4.95 11.61 -35.67
C CYS A 216 -4.50 10.24 -35.14
N THR A 217 -4.80 9.16 -35.87
CA THR A 217 -4.40 7.82 -35.43
C THR A 217 -2.89 7.60 -35.41
N TYR A 218 -2.09 8.44 -36.07
CA TYR A 218 -0.63 8.34 -36.08
C TYR A 218 0.02 9.05 -34.89
N CYS A 219 -0.26 10.34 -34.67
CA CYS A 219 0.40 11.14 -33.63
C CYS A 219 -0.51 11.62 -32.49
N GLY A 220 -1.82 11.32 -32.52
CA GLY A 220 -2.77 11.67 -31.47
C GLY A 220 -3.19 13.16 -31.42
N GLY A 221 -2.81 13.98 -32.41
CA GLY A 221 -3.18 15.39 -32.49
C GLY A 221 -4.57 15.63 -33.10
N LYS A 222 -5.13 16.83 -32.93
CA LYS A 222 -6.42 17.26 -33.53
C LYS A 222 -6.24 17.59 -35.02
N HIS A 223 -6.13 16.57 -35.86
CA HIS A 223 -6.11 16.68 -37.33
C HIS A 223 -6.39 15.31 -37.95
N SER A 224 -6.81 15.31 -39.22
CA SER A 224 -7.01 14.07 -40.00
C SER A 224 -5.68 13.40 -40.33
N LEU A 225 -5.69 12.09 -40.54
CA LEU A 225 -4.47 11.32 -40.86
C LEU A 225 -3.72 11.79 -42.11
N GLU A 226 -4.44 12.38 -43.07
CA GLU A 226 -3.90 12.89 -44.33
C GLU A 226 -3.17 14.22 -44.15
N SER A 227 -3.57 15.03 -43.17
CA SER A 227 -2.94 16.31 -42.83
C SER A 227 -1.89 16.19 -41.70
N CYS A 228 -1.47 14.97 -41.38
CA CYS A 228 -0.49 14.73 -40.31
C CYS A 228 0.94 15.03 -40.76
N PHE A 229 1.48 16.16 -40.32
CA PHE A 229 2.87 16.56 -40.60
C PHE A 229 3.93 15.60 -40.03
N LYS A 230 3.60 14.84 -38.97
CA LYS A 230 4.52 13.87 -38.35
C LYS A 230 4.59 12.54 -39.10
N ARG A 231 3.67 12.29 -40.05
CA ARG A 231 3.63 11.06 -40.83
C ARG A 231 4.68 11.14 -41.94
N PRO A 232 5.61 10.17 -42.05
CA PRO A 232 6.50 10.10 -43.21
C PRO A 232 5.64 9.88 -44.46
N GLN A 233 5.79 10.74 -45.46
CA GLN A 233 5.13 10.56 -46.75
C GLN A 233 5.76 9.37 -47.48
N ASN A 234 5.33 8.16 -47.12
CA ASN A 234 5.69 6.97 -47.85
C ASN A 234 4.79 6.92 -49.09
N LYS A 235 5.35 7.21 -50.27
CA LYS A 235 4.70 7.03 -51.57
C LYS A 235 4.19 5.59 -51.67
N LEU A 236 2.89 5.39 -51.52
CA LEU A 236 2.25 4.13 -51.90
C LEU A 236 1.23 4.46 -52.97
N THR A 237 1.66 4.17 -54.20
CA THR A 237 0.92 3.40 -55.21
C THR A 237 -0.56 3.71 -55.33
N GLN A 238 -0.86 4.37 -56.45
CA GLN A 238 -2.19 4.49 -57.02
C GLN A 238 -2.90 3.12 -57.06
N PRO A 239 -4.18 3.04 -56.69
CA PRO A 239 -4.97 1.84 -56.88
C PRO A 239 -5.27 1.62 -58.37
N SER A 240 -4.87 0.47 -58.87
CA SER A 240 -5.36 -0.13 -60.10
C SER A 240 -6.86 -0.39 -60.00
N GLY A 241 -7.65 0.32 -60.81
CA GLY A 241 -9.08 0.13 -60.95
C GLY A 241 -9.47 0.03 -62.42
N LYS A 242 -9.77 -1.19 -62.85
CA LYS A 242 -10.26 -1.59 -64.17
C LYS A 242 -11.47 -0.76 -64.63
N PHE A 243 -11.49 -0.49 -65.94
CA PHE A 243 -12.65 -0.11 -66.76
C PHE A 243 -13.93 -0.90 -66.42
N PRO A 244 -15.10 -0.28 -66.55
CA PRO A 244 -16.27 -0.92 -67.13
C PRO A 244 -16.53 -0.38 -68.54
N SER A 245 -16.61 -1.31 -69.49
CA SER A 245 -17.22 -1.12 -70.81
C SER A 245 -18.74 -1.11 -70.72
N GLN A 246 -19.37 -0.33 -71.61
CA GLN A 246 -20.75 -0.37 -72.16
C GLN A 246 -21.32 1.06 -72.15
N GLY A 247 -21.78 1.68 -73.22
CA GLY A 247 -22.10 1.22 -74.57
C GLY A 247 -23.53 1.66 -74.92
N LYS A 248 -23.65 2.61 -75.86
CA LYS A 248 -24.86 3.03 -76.61
C LYS A 248 -25.93 3.78 -75.78
N ALA A 249 -26.65 4.77 -76.30
CA ALA A 249 -26.94 5.18 -77.67
C ALA A 249 -26.83 6.70 -77.86
#